data_AF-A0A950Z6K8-F1
#
_entry.id   AF-A0A950Z6K8-F1
#
_cell.length_a   1.000
_cell.length_b   1.000
_cell.length_c   1.000
_cell.angle_alpha   90.00
_cell.angle_beta   90.00
_cell.angle_gamma   90.00
#
_symmetry.space_group_name_H-M   'P 1'
#
loop_
_entity.id
_entity.type
_entity.pdbx_description
1 polymer ?
#
loop_
_entity_poly.entity_id
_entity_poly.type
_entity_poly.pdbx_seq_one_letter_code
_entity_poly.pdbx_strand_id
1 'polypeptide(L)'
;MHDISKGAVVTSLAEQLLRGSLSDTALMQATELSPNFAILPWVNVVKIGGQSIMDRGRQAVYPLIDEIVANLKHHKMILGTGAGTRARHIYSLAIDLGLPTGALTVLGTAVAWQNAQMLHYLLAQHGIPFIEPEGFSTLPHYLMERNAVICQGM
;
A
#
# COMPACT_ATOMS: atom_id res chain seq x y z
N MET A 1 -32.24 -25.84 -13.47
CA MET A 1 -32.55 -25.98 -12.03
C MET A 1 -31.41 -25.31 -11.26
N HIS A 2 -31.43 -23.97 -11.18
CA HIS A 2 -30.37 -23.17 -10.56
C HIS A 2 -30.72 -22.95 -9.08
N ASP A 3 -30.03 -23.70 -8.23
CA ASP A 3 -29.59 -23.38 -6.86
C ASP A 3 -30.44 -22.42 -6.00
N ILE A 4 -31.50 -22.95 -5.39
CA ILE A 4 -32.31 -22.30 -4.33
C ILE A 4 -31.51 -22.18 -3.01
N SER A 5 -30.39 -22.91 -2.86
CA SER A 5 -29.65 -23.00 -1.59
C SER A 5 -28.78 -21.78 -1.29
N LYS A 6 -28.22 -21.13 -2.32
CA LYS A 6 -27.42 -19.89 -2.16
C LYS A 6 -28.22 -18.71 -1.64
N GLY A 7 -29.49 -18.60 -2.01
CA GLY A 7 -30.36 -17.50 -1.56
C GLY A 7 -30.60 -17.53 -0.05
N ALA A 8 -30.83 -18.70 0.52
CA ALA A 8 -31.14 -18.84 1.95
C ALA A 8 -29.95 -18.49 2.86
N VAL A 9 -28.72 -18.83 2.45
CA VAL A 9 -27.49 -18.54 3.22
C VAL A 9 -27.14 -17.04 3.18
N VAL A 10 -27.35 -16.38 2.03
CA VAL A 10 -27.17 -14.92 1.93
C VAL A 10 -28.21 -14.19 2.78
N THR A 11 -29.45 -14.69 2.81
CA THR A 11 -30.51 -14.12 3.66
C THR A 11 -30.20 -14.28 5.16
N SER A 12 -29.68 -15.44 5.60
CA SER A 12 -29.37 -15.64 7.02
C SER A 12 -28.16 -14.83 7.49
N LEU A 13 -27.10 -14.73 6.69
CA LEU A 13 -25.96 -13.85 7.00
C LEU A 13 -26.39 -12.38 7.03
N ALA A 14 -27.22 -11.95 6.07
CA ALA A 14 -27.74 -10.58 6.03
C ALA A 14 -28.59 -10.26 7.28
N GLU A 15 -29.44 -11.18 7.74
CA GLU A 15 -30.22 -11.00 8.97
C GLU A 15 -29.31 -10.89 10.21
N GLN A 16 -28.25 -11.70 10.29
CA GLN A 16 -27.28 -11.62 11.38
C GLN A 16 -26.47 -10.31 11.33
N LEU A 17 -26.10 -9.82 10.14
CA LEU A 17 -25.41 -8.52 9.99
C LEU A 17 -26.30 -7.34 10.38
N LEU A 18 -27.61 -7.40 10.10
CA LEU A 18 -28.56 -6.33 10.41
C LEU A 18 -28.91 -6.26 11.91
N ARG A 19 -28.82 -7.37 12.64
CA ARG A 19 -29.33 -7.48 14.02
C ARG A 19 -28.27 -7.81 15.05
N GLY A 20 -27.17 -8.43 14.64
CA GLY A 20 -26.10 -8.91 15.51
C GLY A 20 -25.01 -7.85 15.73
N SER A 21 -24.17 -8.10 16.73
CA SER A 21 -22.93 -7.33 16.92
C SER A 21 -21.86 -7.86 15.98
N LEU A 22 -21.10 -6.97 15.32
CA LEU A 22 -19.91 -7.36 14.54
C LEU A 22 -18.80 -7.98 15.39
N SER A 23 -18.88 -7.86 16.71
CA SER A 23 -17.98 -8.53 17.66
C SER A 23 -18.46 -9.93 18.08
N ASP A 24 -19.59 -10.42 17.57
CA ASP A 24 -20.08 -11.77 17.83
C ASP A 24 -19.25 -12.79 17.05
N THR A 25 -18.62 -13.72 17.76
CA THR A 25 -17.79 -14.79 17.18
C THR A 25 -18.52 -15.60 16.12
N ALA A 26 -19.82 -15.87 16.31
CA ALA A 26 -20.61 -16.65 15.35
C ALA A 26 -20.81 -15.87 14.05
N LEU A 27 -21.06 -14.56 14.13
CA LEU A 27 -21.18 -13.68 12.97
C LEU A 27 -19.83 -13.53 12.25
N MET A 28 -18.73 -13.37 12.98
CA MET A 28 -17.39 -13.32 12.39
C MET A 28 -17.10 -14.58 11.57
N GLN A 29 -17.33 -15.77 12.14
CA GLN A 29 -17.17 -17.04 11.42
C GLN A 29 -18.07 -17.15 10.20
N ALA A 30 -19.32 -16.70 10.29
CA ALA A 30 -20.24 -16.70 9.16
C ALA A 30 -19.75 -15.81 8.01
N THR A 31 -19.08 -14.69 8.30
CA THR A 31 -18.53 -13.80 7.25
C THR A 31 -17.34 -14.40 6.49
N GLU A 32 -16.59 -15.35 7.07
CA GLU A 32 -15.46 -16.03 6.41
C GLU A 32 -15.88 -16.86 5.18
N LEU A 33 -17.16 -17.24 5.10
CA LEU A 33 -17.73 -17.95 3.95
C LEU A 33 -17.92 -17.03 2.72
N SER A 34 -17.75 -15.72 2.89
CA SER A 34 -17.90 -14.75 1.81
C SER A 34 -16.79 -14.90 0.76
N PRO A 35 -17.08 -14.78 -0.54
CA PRO A 35 -16.05 -14.89 -1.57
C PRO A 35 -14.93 -13.85 -1.40
N ASN A 36 -13.68 -14.31 -1.37
CA ASN A 36 -12.52 -13.43 -1.37
C ASN A 36 -12.20 -12.99 -2.80
N PHE A 37 -12.28 -11.68 -3.08
CA PHE A 37 -12.02 -11.11 -4.39
C PHE A 37 -10.68 -10.36 -4.42
N ALA A 38 -9.74 -10.86 -5.22
CA ALA A 38 -8.48 -10.16 -5.47
C ALA A 38 -8.71 -9.00 -6.46
N ILE A 39 -8.57 -7.76 -5.97
CA ILE A 39 -8.83 -6.54 -6.77
C ILE A 39 -7.79 -6.37 -7.90
N LEU A 40 -6.51 -6.59 -7.61
CA LEU A 40 -5.40 -6.50 -8.57
C LEU A 40 -4.50 -7.74 -8.47
N PRO A 41 -4.94 -8.92 -8.93
CA PRO A 41 -4.22 -10.17 -8.72
C PRO A 41 -2.89 -10.27 -9.49
N TRP A 42 -2.67 -9.40 -10.47
CA TRP A 42 -1.51 -9.41 -11.37
C TRP A 42 -0.41 -8.42 -10.96
N VAL A 43 -0.61 -7.64 -9.89
CA VAL A 43 0.34 -6.60 -9.48
C VAL A 43 1.34 -7.13 -8.46
N ASN A 44 2.59 -6.68 -8.56
CA ASN A 44 3.63 -6.92 -7.57
C ASN A 44 3.77 -5.67 -6.70
N VAL A 45 3.74 -5.84 -5.37
CA VAL A 45 4.01 -4.74 -4.45
C VAL A 45 5.45 -4.85 -3.98
N VAL A 46 6.24 -3.81 -4.22
CA VAL A 46 7.68 -3.78 -3.90
C VAL A 46 7.94 -2.68 -2.89
N LYS A 47 8.44 -3.04 -1.71
CA LYS A 47 8.85 -2.08 -0.69
C LYS A 47 10.32 -1.70 -0.86
N ILE A 48 10.58 -0.43 -1.11
CA ILE A 48 11.91 0.15 -1.22
C ILE A 48 12.31 0.67 0.15
N GLY A 49 13.33 0.07 0.74
CA GLY A 49 13.74 0.36 2.10
C GLY A 49 14.26 1.79 2.27
N GLY A 50 13.68 2.54 3.21
CA GLY A 50 14.10 3.91 3.51
C GLY A 50 15.56 4.00 3.97
N GLN A 51 15.90 3.29 5.04
CA GLN A 51 17.29 3.28 5.56
C GLN A 51 18.23 2.39 4.75
N SER A 52 17.75 1.24 4.26
CA SER A 52 18.60 0.26 3.59
C SER A 52 18.92 0.63 2.14
N ILE A 53 18.09 1.46 1.47
CA ILE A 53 18.27 1.88 0.08
C ILE A 53 18.25 3.40 -0.06
N MET A 54 17.14 4.08 0.27
CA MET A 54 16.97 5.51 -0.04
C MET A 54 18.02 6.39 0.65
N ASP A 55 18.31 6.13 1.91
CA ASP A 55 19.33 6.87 2.69
C ASP A 55 20.77 6.63 2.18
N ARG A 56 21.02 5.58 1.38
CA ARG A 56 22.33 5.34 0.76
C ARG A 56 22.55 6.19 -0.50
N GLY A 57 21.54 6.95 -0.91
CA GLY A 57 21.63 7.90 -2.01
C GLY A 57 21.96 7.24 -3.35
N ARG A 58 22.63 8.01 -4.22
CA ARG A 58 22.89 7.63 -5.62
C ARG A 58 23.45 6.22 -5.81
N GLN A 59 24.36 5.80 -4.93
CA GLN A 59 25.08 4.53 -5.03
C GLN A 59 24.15 3.31 -4.99
N ALA A 60 23.04 3.40 -4.24
CA ALA A 60 22.05 2.35 -4.14
C ALA A 60 20.80 2.66 -4.97
N VAL A 61 20.37 3.92 -5.02
CA VAL A 61 19.12 4.31 -5.67
C VAL A 61 19.23 4.24 -7.18
N TYR A 62 20.33 4.70 -7.80
CA TYR A 62 20.41 4.75 -9.26
C TYR A 62 20.45 3.35 -9.90
N PRO A 63 21.24 2.39 -9.41
CA PRO A 63 21.15 1.01 -9.90
C PRO A 63 19.73 0.43 -9.77
N LEU A 64 19.03 0.73 -8.67
CA LEU A 64 17.64 0.32 -8.50
C LEU A 64 16.71 0.97 -9.54
N ILE A 65 16.93 2.24 -9.90
CA ILE A 65 16.17 2.88 -10.99
C ILE A 65 16.37 2.10 -12.29
N ASP A 66 17.61 1.77 -12.63
CA ASP A 66 17.93 1.03 -13.85
C ASP A 66 17.23 -0.34 -13.87
N GLU A 67 17.23 -1.04 -12.73
CA GLU A 67 16.52 -2.31 -12.55
C GLU A 67 15.00 -2.18 -12.70
N ILE A 68 14.39 -1.14 -12.11
CA ILE A 68 12.95 -0.86 -12.24
C ILE A 68 12.60 -0.65 -13.71
N VAL A 69 13.34 0.24 -14.39
CA VAL A 69 13.10 0.59 -15.80
C VAL A 69 13.24 -0.63 -16.71
N ALA A 70 14.26 -1.45 -16.50
CA ALA A 70 14.46 -2.69 -17.27
C ALA A 70 13.28 -3.68 -17.12
N ASN A 71 12.60 -3.65 -15.98
CA ASN A 71 11.51 -4.58 -15.64
C ASN A 71 10.09 -4.06 -15.94
N LEU A 72 9.94 -2.78 -16.33
CA LEU A 72 8.61 -2.20 -16.65
C LEU A 72 7.86 -2.97 -17.74
N LYS A 73 8.56 -3.61 -18.67
CA LYS A 73 7.94 -4.40 -19.77
C LYS A 73 7.45 -5.79 -19.33
N HIS A 74 7.85 -6.25 -18.15
CA HIS A 74 7.60 -7.61 -17.68
C HIS A 74 6.67 -7.65 -16.46
N HIS A 75 6.70 -6.60 -15.64
CA HIS A 75 6.01 -6.59 -14.36
C HIS A 75 5.16 -5.35 -14.19
N LYS A 76 3.98 -5.54 -13.60
CA LYS A 76 3.17 -4.45 -13.08
C LYS A 76 3.50 -4.25 -11.59
N MET A 77 3.89 -3.05 -11.20
CA MET A 77 4.53 -2.80 -9.89
C MET A 77 3.90 -1.61 -9.15
N ILE A 78 3.60 -1.81 -7.86
CA ILE A 78 3.36 -0.72 -6.91
C ILE A 78 4.62 -0.58 -6.07
N LEU A 79 5.31 0.54 -6.23
CA LEU A 79 6.58 0.84 -5.59
C LEU A 79 6.33 1.69 -4.34
N GLY A 80 6.38 1.06 -3.17
CA GLY A 80 6.19 1.73 -1.88
C GLY A 80 7.52 2.06 -1.22
N THR A 81 7.79 3.32 -0.90
CA THR A 81 9.03 3.68 -0.16
C THR A 81 8.80 3.73 1.34
N GLY A 82 9.70 3.11 2.11
CA GLY A 82 9.76 3.29 3.56
C GLY A 82 10.41 4.61 3.96
N ALA A 83 10.46 4.90 5.27
CA ALA A 83 11.00 6.15 5.80
C ALA A 83 12.54 6.18 5.93
N GLY A 84 13.12 5.78 7.06
CA GLY A 84 14.57 5.71 7.26
C GLY A 84 15.08 6.52 8.44
N THR A 85 16.32 6.98 8.36
CA THR A 85 17.04 7.60 9.49
C THR A 85 16.40 8.92 9.94
N ARG A 86 15.81 9.68 9.01
CA ARG A 86 15.06 10.91 9.35
C ARG A 86 13.83 10.61 10.22
N ALA A 87 13.15 9.48 10.00
CA ALA A 87 12.06 9.06 10.87
C ALA A 87 12.58 8.65 12.25
N ARG A 88 13.71 7.94 12.34
CA ARG A 88 14.32 7.61 13.64
C ARG A 88 14.72 8.86 14.43
N HIS A 89 15.23 9.88 13.75
CA HIS A 89 15.54 11.16 14.39
C HIS A 89 14.29 11.87 14.93
N ILE A 90 13.24 12.01 14.11
CA ILE A 90 12.00 12.67 14.57
C ILE A 90 11.29 11.87 15.67
N TYR A 91 11.38 10.53 15.63
CA TYR A 91 10.87 9.68 16.71
C TYR A 91 11.61 9.94 18.02
N SER A 92 12.94 10.08 18.01
CA SER A 92 13.71 10.40 19.21
C SER A 92 13.20 11.68 19.88
N LEU A 93 13.03 12.75 19.10
CA LEU A 93 12.53 14.03 19.61
C LEU A 93 11.09 13.91 20.10
N ALA A 94 10.23 13.24 19.36
CA ALA A 94 8.82 13.07 19.72
C ALA A 94 8.65 12.26 21.02
N ILE A 95 9.48 11.24 21.23
CA ILE A 95 9.49 10.43 22.45
C ILE A 95 9.96 11.29 23.64
N ASP A 96 11.02 12.07 23.47
CA ASP A 96 11.53 12.97 24.53
C ASP A 96 10.47 14.02 24.93
N LEU A 97 9.62 14.44 23.99
CA LEU A 97 8.50 15.35 24.22
C LEU A 97 7.23 14.65 24.78
N GLY A 98 7.26 13.33 24.99
CA GLY A 98 6.12 12.57 25.49
C GLY A 98 4.95 12.46 24.52
N LEU A 99 5.21 12.57 23.20
CA LEU A 99 4.16 12.47 22.19
C LEU A 99 3.63 11.03 22.06
N PRO A 100 2.31 10.85 21.85
CA PRO A 100 1.72 9.53 21.69
C PRO A 100 2.08 8.90 20.34
N THR A 101 1.98 7.57 20.26
CA THR A 101 2.30 6.81 19.03
C THR A 101 1.51 7.27 17.81
N GLY A 102 0.27 7.75 17.98
CA GLY A 102 -0.52 8.34 16.89
C GLY A 102 0.16 9.56 16.25
N ALA A 103 0.81 10.42 17.03
CA ALA A 103 1.59 11.54 16.51
C ALA A 103 2.85 11.05 15.79
N LEU A 104 3.56 10.06 16.36
CA LEU A 104 4.74 9.45 15.73
C LEU A 104 4.41 8.86 14.36
N THR A 105 3.25 8.21 14.20
CA THR A 105 2.80 7.63 12.92
C THR A 105 2.73 8.69 11.80
N VAL A 106 2.19 9.87 12.10
CA VAL A 106 2.09 10.98 11.13
C VAL A 106 3.48 11.52 10.77
N LEU A 107 4.35 11.69 11.78
CA LEU A 107 5.71 12.18 11.58
C LEU A 107 6.56 11.21 10.74
N GLY A 108 6.43 9.90 11.00
CA GLY A 108 7.10 8.84 10.24
C GLY A 108 6.61 8.75 8.79
N THR A 109 5.30 8.88 8.60
CA THR A 109 4.62 8.91 7.30
C THR A 109 5.19 10.00 6.40
N ALA A 110 5.38 11.21 6.93
CA ALA A 110 5.95 12.32 6.17
C ALA A 110 7.33 12.01 5.57
N VAL A 111 8.17 11.24 6.27
CA VAL A 111 9.52 10.87 5.78
C VAL A 111 9.42 9.84 4.64
N ALA A 112 8.51 8.86 4.76
CA ALA A 112 8.24 7.91 3.68
C ALA A 112 7.69 8.62 2.44
N TRP A 113 6.84 9.63 2.61
CA TRP A 113 6.31 10.46 1.53
C TRP A 113 7.41 11.25 0.81
N GLN A 114 8.37 11.82 1.54
CA GLN A 114 9.54 12.47 0.95
C GLN A 114 10.37 11.52 0.08
N ASN A 115 10.56 10.27 0.53
CA ASN A 115 11.27 9.27 -0.27
C ASN A 115 10.51 8.90 -1.55
N ALA A 116 9.18 8.76 -1.47
CA ALA A 116 8.34 8.47 -2.63
C ALA A 116 8.45 9.59 -3.68
N GLN A 117 8.44 10.85 -3.24
CA GLN A 117 8.61 12.00 -4.13
C GLN A 117 10.00 12.03 -4.78
N MET A 118 11.07 11.79 -4.02
CA MET A 118 12.43 11.70 -4.60
C MET A 118 12.53 10.60 -5.65
N LEU A 119 11.98 9.41 -5.35
CA LEU A 119 11.94 8.29 -6.30
C LEU A 119 11.13 8.65 -7.55
N HIS A 120 9.99 9.31 -7.38
CA HIS A 120 9.14 9.77 -8.46
C HIS A 120 9.87 10.74 -9.39
N TYR A 121 10.58 11.73 -8.87
CA TYR A 121 11.32 12.67 -9.72
C TYR A 121 12.39 11.98 -10.57
N LEU A 122 13.02 10.91 -10.06
CA LEU A 122 13.99 10.13 -10.84
C LEU A 122 13.32 9.27 -11.94
N LEU A 123 12.10 8.79 -11.69
CA LEU A 123 11.33 7.98 -12.63
C LEU A 123 10.37 8.78 -13.52
N ALA A 124 10.26 10.11 -13.31
CA ALA A 124 9.32 10.96 -14.01
C ALA A 124 9.54 10.98 -15.54
N GLN A 125 10.80 10.93 -15.99
CA GLN A 125 11.14 10.82 -17.41
C GLN A 125 10.67 9.50 -18.05
N HIS A 126 10.40 8.48 -17.24
CA HIS A 126 9.84 7.19 -17.67
C HIS A 126 8.31 7.16 -17.55
N GLY A 127 7.68 8.27 -17.16
CA GLY A 127 6.23 8.42 -17.05
C GLY A 127 5.62 7.70 -15.84
N ILE A 128 6.39 7.38 -14.81
CA ILE A 128 5.89 6.67 -13.63
C ILE A 128 5.28 7.67 -12.63
N PRO A 129 3.97 7.61 -12.37
CA PRO A 129 3.30 8.58 -11.50
C PRO A 129 3.53 8.26 -10.02
N PHE A 130 3.48 9.30 -9.20
CA PHE A 130 3.28 9.20 -7.76
C PHE A 130 1.78 9.30 -7.46
N ILE A 131 1.24 8.34 -6.72
CA ILE A 131 -0.19 8.26 -6.37
C ILE A 131 -0.33 8.26 -4.85
N GLU A 132 -1.08 9.24 -4.35
CA GLU A 132 -1.47 9.33 -2.93
C GLU A 132 -2.65 8.40 -2.61
N PRO A 133 -2.85 7.99 -1.34
CA PRO A 133 -3.91 7.06 -0.95
C PRO A 133 -5.31 7.40 -1.48
N GLU A 134 -5.64 8.68 -1.54
CA GLU A 134 -6.91 9.22 -2.04
C GLU A 134 -7.12 8.90 -3.53
N GLY A 135 -6.03 8.70 -4.28
CA GLY A 135 -6.02 8.35 -5.69
C GLY A 135 -6.03 6.85 -5.98
N PHE A 136 -6.07 5.96 -4.98
CA PHE A 136 -5.86 4.53 -5.19
C PHE A 136 -6.91 3.85 -6.09
N SER A 137 -8.10 4.42 -6.22
CA SER A 137 -9.11 3.95 -7.20
C SER A 137 -8.61 4.01 -8.66
N THR A 138 -7.61 4.85 -8.94
CA THR A 138 -7.02 5.03 -10.28
C THR A 138 -5.82 4.11 -10.55
N LEU A 139 -5.35 3.34 -9.56
CA LEU A 139 -4.23 2.40 -9.72
C LEU A 139 -4.35 1.48 -10.94
N PRO A 140 -5.51 0.86 -11.24
CA PRO A 140 -5.63 -0.03 -12.39
C PRO A 140 -5.34 0.70 -13.70
N HIS A 141 -5.77 1.96 -13.83
CA HIS A 141 -5.54 2.76 -15.03
C HIS A 141 -4.05 3.00 -15.27
N TYR A 142 -3.34 3.53 -14.26
CA TYR A 142 -1.91 3.81 -14.38
C TYR A 142 -1.05 2.56 -14.53
N LEU A 143 -1.39 1.48 -13.82
CA LEU A 143 -0.66 0.21 -13.94
C LEU A 143 -0.86 -0.46 -15.30
N MET A 144 -2.00 -0.24 -15.96
CA MET A 144 -2.22 -0.70 -17.33
C MET A 144 -1.41 0.10 -18.35
N GLU A 145 -1.31 1.42 -18.18
CA GLU A 145 -0.61 2.30 -19.12
C GLU A 145 0.92 2.33 -18.91
N ARG A 146 1.37 2.42 -17.66
CA ARG A 146 2.76 2.70 -17.29
C ARG A 146 3.49 1.54 -16.64
N ASN A 147 2.76 0.45 -16.33
CA ASN A 147 3.27 -0.73 -15.64
C ASN A 147 3.85 -0.49 -14.25
N ALA A 148 4.06 0.73 -13.80
CA ALA A 148 4.42 1.01 -12.43
C ALA A 148 3.77 2.29 -11.92
N VAL A 149 3.62 2.35 -10.60
CA VAL A 149 3.21 3.52 -9.83
C VAL A 149 4.05 3.58 -8.56
N ILE A 150 4.26 4.78 -8.04
CA ILE A 150 4.95 5.00 -6.78
C ILE A 150 3.93 5.47 -5.76
N CYS A 151 4.02 4.95 -4.53
CA CYS A 151 3.23 5.43 -3.41
C CYS A 151 4.08 5.48 -2.15
N GLN A 152 3.54 6.08 -1.10
CA GLN A 152 4.14 5.97 0.22
C GLN A 152 3.95 4.53 0.73
N GLY A 153 5.04 3.83 1.05
CA GLY A 153 4.99 2.52 1.67
C GLY A 153 5.04 2.66 3.19
N MET A 154 3.91 2.53 3.87
CA MET A 154 3.92 2.31 5.34
C MET A 154 4.65 1.01 5.67
#